data_AF-A0A7S3CMD3-F1
#
_entry.id   AF-A0A7S3CMD3-F1
#
_cell.length_a   1.000
_cell.length_b   1.000
_cell.length_c   1.000
_cell.angle_alpha   90.00
_cell.angle_beta   90.00
_cell.angle_gamma   90.00
#
_symmetry.space_group_name_H-M   'P 1'
#
loop_
_entity.id
_entity.type
_entity.pdbx_description
1 polymer ?
#
loop_
_entity_poly.entity_id
_entity_poly.type
_entity_poly.pdbx_seq_one_letter_code
_entity_poly.pdbx_strand_id
1 'polypeptide(L)'
;PHKIIKNQYGGEDGFWNFMVSRRHDNCLMGCSLKGNGRSGPHVDEGHPTGLILNHAYGITDLVELEDPQNKDKPIRLVRLKNPRGKAEWAGDWSSKSQQVKDFKPQLEKYVQTLEAEERFKVDVVDGGFFMSYEDWRDNMTFLFTNVDFPEKWTGVRF
;
A
#
# COMPACT_ATOMS: atom_id res chain seq x y z
N PRO A 1 3.42 18.22 13.72
CA PRO A 1 3.40 19.05 12.48
C PRO A 1 3.20 18.17 11.24
N HIS A 2 2.09 18.35 10.53
CA HIS A 2 1.80 17.62 9.28
C HIS A 2 2.80 18.05 8.20
N LYS A 3 3.58 17.10 7.68
CA LYS A 3 4.65 17.35 6.69
C LYS A 3 4.11 17.10 5.28
N ILE A 4 4.29 18.06 4.38
CA ILE A 4 3.89 17.93 2.97
C ILE A 4 4.93 17.08 2.25
N ILE A 5 4.45 15.99 1.66
CA ILE A 5 5.24 14.92 1.07
C ILE A 5 6.22 15.43 -0.02
N LYS A 6 5.74 16.23 -0.97
CA LYS A 6 6.51 16.70 -2.15
C LYS A 6 7.78 17.47 -1.78
N ASN A 7 7.75 18.26 -0.71
CA ASN A 7 8.85 19.16 -0.33
C ASN A 7 9.89 18.49 0.57
N GLN A 8 9.56 17.38 1.22
CA GLN A 8 10.44 16.76 2.22
C GLN A 8 11.06 15.43 1.78
N TYR A 9 10.56 14.82 0.72
CA TYR A 9 11.03 13.51 0.28
C TYR A 9 11.71 13.48 -1.10
N GLY A 10 11.90 14.63 -1.75
CA GLY A 10 12.69 14.70 -2.99
C GLY A 10 11.88 14.66 -4.30
N GLY A 11 10.75 15.38 -4.34
CA GLY A 11 9.98 15.56 -5.58
C GLY A 11 8.81 14.57 -5.74
N GLU A 12 8.42 14.29 -6.99
CA GLU A 12 7.25 13.47 -7.34
C GLU A 12 7.41 12.01 -6.88
N ASP A 13 8.58 11.43 -7.06
CA ASP A 13 8.90 10.05 -6.66
C ASP A 13 9.42 9.92 -5.23
N GLY A 14 9.68 11.06 -4.59
CA GLY A 14 10.42 11.10 -3.34
C GLY A 14 9.81 10.27 -2.22
N PHE A 15 8.48 10.31 -2.12
CA PHE A 15 7.77 9.59 -1.07
C PHE A 15 7.63 8.11 -1.33
N TRP A 16 7.50 7.74 -2.60
CA TRP A 16 7.59 6.35 -2.99
C TRP A 16 8.94 5.77 -2.58
N ASN A 17 10.03 6.45 -2.92
CA ASN A 17 11.39 6.05 -2.53
C ASN A 17 11.56 5.99 -1.01
N PHE A 18 10.95 6.92 -0.27
CA PHE A 18 10.89 6.84 1.19
C PHE A 18 10.21 5.56 1.66
N MET A 19 9.02 5.23 1.15
CA MET A 19 8.30 4.01 1.53
C MET A 19 9.11 2.74 1.18
N VAL A 20 9.73 2.69 0.00
CA VAL A 20 10.62 1.61 -0.42
C VAL A 20 11.81 1.48 0.54
N SER A 21 12.45 2.59 0.94
CA SER A 21 13.53 2.56 1.93
C SER A 21 13.08 1.96 3.26
N ARG A 22 11.89 2.34 3.75
CA ARG A 22 11.35 1.78 5.00
C ARG A 22 11.08 0.28 4.87
N ARG A 23 10.57 -0.18 3.73
CA ARG A 23 10.35 -1.61 3.48
C ARG A 23 11.67 -2.38 3.47
N HIS A 24 12.68 -1.87 2.78
CA HIS A 24 14.03 -2.45 2.72
C HIS A 24 14.69 -2.52 4.11
N ASP A 25 14.46 -1.51 4.95
CA ASP A 25 14.90 -1.49 6.35
C ASP A 25 14.07 -2.42 7.26
N ASN A 26 13.23 -3.30 6.71
CA ASN A 26 12.31 -4.20 7.41
C ASN A 26 11.37 -3.50 8.40
N CYS A 27 11.06 -2.21 8.17
CA CYS A 27 10.13 -1.48 9.02
C CYS A 27 8.70 -2.03 8.84
N LEU A 28 7.97 -2.18 9.95
CA LEU A 28 6.54 -2.44 9.88
C LEU A 28 5.79 -1.19 9.46
N MET A 29 5.01 -1.29 8.39
CA MET A 29 4.25 -0.18 7.84
C MET A 29 2.74 -0.42 7.91
N GLY A 30 1.99 0.64 8.12
CA GLY A 30 0.53 0.62 8.09
C GLY A 30 -0.03 1.96 7.68
N CYS A 31 -1.30 2.00 7.35
CA CYS A 31 -1.98 3.24 7.00
C CYS A 31 -3.40 3.26 7.55
N SER A 32 -4.00 4.44 7.59
CA SER A 32 -5.41 4.59 7.89
C SER A 32 -6.03 5.77 7.16
N LEU A 33 -7.33 5.65 6.95
CA LEU A 33 -8.18 6.68 6.39
C LEU A 33 -8.98 7.32 7.53
N LYS A 34 -8.99 8.65 7.60
CA LYS A 34 -9.77 9.38 8.61
C LYS A 34 -11.18 9.67 8.09
N GLY A 35 -12.19 9.34 8.88
CA GLY A 35 -13.58 9.72 8.63
C GLY A 35 -14.12 10.68 9.69
N ASN A 36 -15.12 11.48 9.31
CA ASN A 36 -15.85 12.34 10.24
C ASN A 36 -16.81 11.49 11.07
N GLY A 37 -16.38 11.06 12.26
CA GLY A 37 -17.23 10.34 13.22
C GLY A 37 -16.87 8.86 13.38
N ARG A 38 -17.88 7.98 13.38
CA ARG A 38 -17.71 6.53 13.64
C ARG A 38 -17.12 5.81 12.42
N SER A 39 -16.55 4.62 12.65
CA SER A 39 -16.07 3.76 11.57
C SER A 39 -17.22 3.35 10.65
N GLY A 40 -16.97 3.32 9.34
CA GLY A 40 -17.98 3.03 8.32
C GLY A 40 -17.36 2.88 6.93
N PRO A 41 -18.16 2.53 5.90
CA PRO A 41 -17.65 2.40 4.54
C PRO A 41 -17.18 3.75 4.00
N HIS A 42 -16.06 3.75 3.30
CA HIS A 42 -15.63 4.89 2.50
C HIS A 42 -16.33 4.86 1.15
N VAL A 43 -16.93 5.98 0.79
CA VAL A 43 -17.68 6.17 -0.45
C VAL A 43 -17.01 7.29 -1.22
N ASP A 44 -16.73 7.05 -2.49
CA ASP A 44 -16.19 8.03 -3.42
C ASP A 44 -17.16 8.17 -4.60
N GLU A 45 -17.48 9.40 -4.98
CA GLU A 45 -18.49 9.73 -6.01
C GLU A 45 -19.84 8.96 -5.88
N GLY A 46 -20.23 8.61 -4.65
CA GLY A 46 -21.47 7.85 -4.39
C GLY A 46 -21.33 6.32 -4.48
N HIS A 47 -20.13 5.80 -4.79
CA HIS A 47 -19.83 4.38 -4.87
C HIS A 47 -18.95 3.90 -3.70
N PRO A 48 -19.27 2.77 -3.04
CA PRO A 48 -18.40 2.21 -2.02
C PRO A 48 -17.06 1.79 -2.62
N THR A 49 -15.97 2.32 -2.08
CA THR A 49 -14.59 1.97 -2.49
C THR A 49 -14.12 0.64 -1.93
N GLY A 50 -14.86 0.10 -0.94
CA GLY A 50 -14.46 -1.08 -0.16
C GLY A 50 -13.49 -0.78 0.99
N LEU A 51 -12.97 0.46 1.08
CA LEU A 51 -12.22 0.92 2.24
C LEU A 51 -13.15 1.24 3.42
N ILE A 52 -12.58 1.24 4.63
CA ILE A 52 -13.27 1.50 5.87
C ILE A 52 -12.64 2.73 6.53
N LEU A 53 -13.46 3.73 6.81
CA LEU A 53 -13.11 4.92 7.56
C LEU A 53 -12.73 4.56 9.00
N ASN A 54 -11.73 5.26 9.54
CA ASN A 54 -11.22 5.09 10.90
C ASN A 54 -10.78 3.64 11.18
N HIS A 55 -10.21 2.98 10.18
CA HIS A 55 -9.69 1.62 10.24
C HIS A 55 -8.23 1.58 9.80
N ALA A 56 -7.44 0.72 10.44
CA ALA A 56 -6.02 0.55 10.14
C ALA A 56 -5.82 -0.64 9.20
N TYR A 57 -4.97 -0.43 8.20
CA TYR A 57 -4.51 -1.43 7.23
C TYR A 57 -3.00 -1.61 7.38
N GLY A 58 -2.51 -2.83 7.23
CA GLY A 58 -1.07 -3.09 7.12
C GLY A 58 -0.62 -2.85 5.68
N ILE A 59 0.52 -2.18 5.48
CA ILE A 59 1.20 -2.17 4.18
C ILE A 59 2.14 -3.36 4.19
N THR A 60 1.84 -4.35 3.36
CA THR A 60 2.58 -5.62 3.31
C THR A 60 3.62 -5.63 2.22
N ASP A 61 3.42 -4.86 1.14
CA ASP A 61 4.39 -4.82 0.06
C ASP A 61 4.28 -3.56 -0.81
N LEU A 62 5.35 -3.25 -1.54
CA LEU A 62 5.44 -2.17 -2.52
C LEU A 62 6.01 -2.75 -3.81
N VAL A 63 5.23 -2.71 -4.88
CA VAL A 63 5.54 -3.40 -6.13
C VAL A 63 5.72 -2.39 -7.24
N GLU A 64 6.79 -2.54 -8.02
CA GLU A 64 6.98 -1.86 -9.30
C GLU A 64 6.88 -2.88 -10.43
N LEU A 65 5.97 -2.63 -11.38
CA LEU A 65 5.79 -3.43 -12.58
C LEU A 65 6.20 -2.62 -13.82
N GLU A 66 6.70 -3.30 -14.84
CA GLU A 66 6.99 -2.65 -16.12
C GLU A 66 5.68 -2.32 -16.84
N ASP A 67 5.52 -1.05 -17.25
CA ASP A 67 4.38 -0.63 -18.06
C ASP A 67 4.68 -0.90 -19.55
N PRO A 68 3.91 -1.77 -20.23
CA PRO A 68 4.07 -2.01 -21.66
C PRO A 68 3.81 -0.77 -22.52
N GLN A 69 3.01 0.18 -22.02
CA GLN A 69 2.62 1.40 -22.73
C GLN A 69 3.59 2.56 -22.47
N ASN A 70 4.25 2.58 -21.31
CA ASN A 70 5.19 3.62 -20.93
C ASN A 70 6.44 3.05 -20.26
N LYS A 71 7.43 2.66 -21.06
CA LYS A 71 8.68 2.05 -20.55
C LYS A 71 9.49 2.95 -19.63
N ASP A 72 9.26 4.26 -19.67
CA ASP A 72 9.98 5.23 -18.84
C ASP A 72 9.35 5.42 -17.46
N LYS A 73 8.12 4.93 -17.24
CA LYS A 73 7.40 5.06 -15.97
C LYS A 73 6.83 3.70 -15.52
N PRO A 74 7.37 3.08 -14.46
CA PRO A 74 6.83 1.84 -13.94
C PRO A 74 5.45 2.07 -13.29
N ILE A 75 4.63 1.02 -13.30
CA ILE A 75 3.39 0.97 -12.52
C ILE A 75 3.76 0.68 -11.07
N ARG A 76 3.34 1.56 -10.16
CA ARG A 76 3.59 1.43 -8.72
C ARG A 76 2.34 0.99 -7.99
N LEU A 77 2.44 -0.10 -7.26
CA LEU A 77 1.33 -0.68 -6.49
C LEU A 77 1.69 -0.79 -5.02
N VAL A 78 0.71 -0.47 -4.17
CA VAL A 78 0.79 -0.71 -2.73
C VAL A 78 -0.06 -1.93 -2.40
N ARG A 79 0.54 -2.95 -1.77
CA ARG A 79 -0.21 -4.10 -1.27
C ARG A 79 -0.61 -3.89 0.19
N LEU A 80 -1.91 -3.81 0.42
CA LEU A 80 -2.51 -3.62 1.73
C LEU A 80 -3.11 -4.91 2.27
N LYS A 81 -3.18 -5.02 3.60
CA LYS A 81 -3.88 -6.10 4.30
C LYS A 81 -4.86 -5.53 5.31
N ASN A 82 -6.12 -5.89 5.15
CA ASN A 82 -7.14 -5.70 6.16
C ASN A 82 -7.02 -6.81 7.22
N PRO A 83 -6.67 -6.50 8.48
CA PRO A 83 -6.55 -7.51 9.54
C PRO A 83 -7.89 -8.18 9.89
N ARG A 84 -9.03 -7.57 9.52
CA ARG A 84 -10.37 -8.14 9.71
C ARG A 84 -10.83 -9.04 8.54
N GLY A 85 -10.03 -9.13 7.47
CA GLY A 85 -10.16 -10.12 6.39
C GLY A 85 -11.30 -9.95 5.39
N LYS A 86 -12.31 -9.10 5.64
CA LYS A 86 -13.58 -9.14 4.86
C LYS A 86 -13.81 -8.00 3.86
N ALA A 87 -13.09 -6.88 4.00
CA ALA A 87 -13.28 -5.72 3.12
C ALA A 87 -11.98 -5.40 2.38
N GLU A 88 -12.06 -5.35 1.06
CA GLU A 88 -10.97 -5.08 0.13
C GLU A 88 -11.32 -3.90 -0.75
N TRP A 89 -10.30 -3.26 -1.31
CA TRP A 89 -10.45 -2.26 -2.35
C TRP A 89 -11.27 -2.78 -3.54
N ALA A 90 -12.17 -1.93 -4.06
CA ALA A 90 -13.06 -2.25 -5.17
C ALA A 90 -12.71 -1.50 -6.47
N GLY A 91 -11.74 -0.59 -6.45
CA GLY A 91 -11.31 0.16 -7.62
C GLY A 91 -10.25 -0.57 -8.45
N ASP A 92 -9.46 0.22 -9.17
CA ASP A 92 -8.37 -0.27 -10.00
C ASP A 92 -7.35 -1.07 -9.17
N TRP A 93 -6.86 -2.16 -9.75
CA TRP A 93 -5.98 -3.12 -9.06
C TRP A 93 -6.62 -3.91 -7.91
N SER A 94 -7.93 -3.81 -7.70
CA SER A 94 -8.66 -4.75 -6.84
C SER A 94 -8.52 -6.19 -7.36
N SER A 95 -8.77 -7.18 -6.50
CA SER A 95 -8.74 -8.60 -6.86
C SER A 95 -9.55 -8.87 -8.13
N LYS A 96 -10.74 -8.28 -8.26
CA LYS A 96 -11.64 -8.49 -9.41
C LYS A 96 -11.38 -7.59 -10.62
N SER A 97 -10.48 -6.61 -10.52
CA SER A 97 -10.20 -5.63 -11.58
C SER A 97 -9.64 -6.26 -12.84
N GLN A 98 -9.78 -5.58 -13.98
CA GLN A 98 -9.20 -6.06 -15.24
C GLN A 98 -7.67 -5.90 -15.22
N GLN A 99 -7.16 -4.84 -14.60
CA GLN A 99 -5.74 -4.54 -14.47
C GLN A 99 -4.97 -5.68 -13.78
N VAL A 100 -5.47 -6.19 -12.64
CA VAL A 100 -4.84 -7.34 -11.96
C VAL A 100 -4.82 -8.58 -12.85
N LYS A 101 -5.86 -8.81 -13.67
CA LYS A 101 -5.93 -9.96 -14.59
C LYS A 101 -4.92 -9.82 -15.73
N ASP A 102 -4.84 -8.64 -16.33
CA ASP A 102 -3.93 -8.35 -17.45
C ASP A 102 -2.46 -8.45 -17.01
N PHE A 103 -2.15 -7.98 -15.81
CA PHE A 103 -0.80 -8.01 -15.23
C PHE A 103 -0.53 -9.22 -14.34
N LYS A 104 -1.46 -10.19 -14.28
CA LYS A 104 -1.31 -11.39 -13.45
C LYS A 104 0.00 -12.14 -13.68
N PRO A 105 0.48 -12.36 -14.93
CA PRO A 105 1.76 -13.04 -15.14
C PRO A 105 2.96 -12.28 -14.55
N GLN A 106 2.95 -10.94 -14.62
CA GLN A 106 4.01 -10.12 -14.03
C GLN A 106 3.95 -10.15 -12.50
N LEU A 107 2.76 -10.05 -11.92
CA LEU A 107 2.53 -10.14 -10.48
C LEU A 107 2.92 -11.50 -9.93
N GLU A 108 2.56 -12.59 -10.61
CA GLU A 108 2.95 -13.95 -10.21
C GLU A 108 4.48 -14.14 -10.30
N LYS A 109 5.12 -13.61 -11.36
CA LYS A 109 6.57 -13.61 -11.47
C LYS A 109 7.22 -12.85 -10.31
N TYR A 110 6.69 -11.69 -9.95
CA TYR A 110 7.14 -10.90 -8.80
C TYR A 110 6.94 -11.68 -7.48
N VAL A 111 5.79 -12.33 -7.28
CA VAL A 111 5.57 -13.16 -6.09
C VAL A 111 6.63 -14.26 -5.96
N GLN A 112 7.08 -14.85 -7.08
CA GLN A 112 8.14 -15.87 -7.03
C GLN A 112 9.51 -15.32 -6.62
N THR A 113 9.76 -14.01 -6.71
CA THR A 113 11.00 -13.40 -6.22
C THR A 113 11.00 -13.14 -4.72
N LEU A 114 9.84 -13.26 -4.06
CA LEU A 114 9.71 -13.10 -2.61
C LEU A 114 10.11 -14.37 -1.86
N GLU A 115 10.55 -14.17 -0.60
CA GLU A 115 10.75 -15.25 0.37
C GLU A 115 9.46 -16.02 0.60
N ALA A 116 9.57 -17.31 0.91
CA ALA A 116 8.42 -18.23 0.92
C ALA A 116 7.28 -17.77 1.86
N GLU A 117 7.63 -17.16 3.00
CA GLU A 117 6.71 -16.65 4.01
C GLU A 117 6.01 -15.35 3.60
N GLU A 118 6.58 -14.60 2.64
CA GLU A 118 6.06 -13.33 2.16
C GLU A 118 5.19 -13.49 0.90
N ARG A 119 5.22 -14.67 0.28
CA ARG A 119 4.42 -14.97 -0.91
C ARG A 119 2.93 -14.88 -0.63
N PHE A 120 2.21 -14.36 -1.60
CA PHE A 120 0.76 -14.22 -1.55
C PHE A 120 0.12 -14.69 -2.85
N LYS A 121 -1.18 -14.98 -2.80
CA LYS A 121 -1.95 -15.31 -4.00
C LYS A 121 -2.44 -14.01 -4.66
N VAL A 122 -2.35 -13.95 -5.97
CA VAL A 122 -2.89 -12.86 -6.79
C VAL A 122 -4.36 -13.18 -7.11
N ASP A 123 -5.22 -12.16 -7.14
CA ASP A 123 -6.65 -12.30 -7.50
C ASP A 123 -7.41 -13.26 -6.57
N VAL A 124 -7.22 -13.09 -5.25
CA VAL A 124 -8.02 -13.77 -4.22
C VAL A 124 -8.57 -12.76 -3.23
N VAL A 125 -9.75 -13.07 -2.67
CA VAL A 125 -10.35 -12.27 -1.61
C VAL A 125 -9.96 -12.87 -0.26
N ASP A 126 -8.83 -12.44 0.29
CA ASP A 126 -8.34 -12.89 1.61
C ASP A 126 -8.21 -11.74 2.64
N GLY A 127 -8.57 -10.53 2.24
CA GLY A 127 -8.35 -9.26 2.93
C GLY A 127 -7.09 -8.53 2.46
N GLY A 128 -6.25 -9.16 1.64
CA GLY A 128 -5.06 -8.58 1.02
C GLY A 128 -5.37 -8.12 -0.40
N PHE A 129 -5.05 -6.88 -0.72
CA PHE A 129 -5.39 -6.29 -2.02
C PHE A 129 -4.32 -5.33 -2.51
N PHE A 130 -4.27 -5.14 -3.83
CA PHE A 130 -3.48 -4.10 -4.45
C PHE A 130 -4.30 -2.84 -4.68
N MET A 131 -3.59 -1.74 -4.82
CA MET A 131 -4.10 -0.41 -5.13
C MET A 131 -2.95 0.32 -5.84
N SER A 132 -3.27 1.18 -6.81
CA SER A 132 -2.24 2.05 -7.40
C SER A 132 -1.66 2.97 -6.30
N TYR A 133 -0.40 3.37 -6.46
CA TYR A 133 0.21 4.31 -5.52
C TYR A 133 -0.53 5.65 -5.49
N GLU A 134 -1.03 6.10 -6.64
CA GLU A 134 -1.83 7.30 -6.78
C GLU A 134 -3.15 7.19 -6.00
N ASP A 135 -3.92 6.13 -6.19
CA ASP A 135 -5.16 5.89 -5.43
C ASP A 135 -4.85 5.80 -3.94
N TRP A 136 -3.77 5.11 -3.55
CA TRP A 136 -3.39 5.00 -2.15
C TRP A 136 -3.09 6.36 -1.53
N ARG A 137 -2.36 7.23 -2.25
CA ARG A 137 -2.05 8.58 -1.80
C ARG A 137 -3.31 9.44 -1.67
N ASP A 138 -4.24 9.30 -2.61
CA ASP A 138 -5.43 10.15 -2.69
C ASP A 138 -6.51 9.70 -1.68
N ASN A 139 -6.52 8.41 -1.33
CA ASN A 139 -7.43 7.86 -0.33
C ASN A 139 -6.85 7.94 1.10
N MET A 140 -5.58 7.58 1.34
CA MET A 140 -5.09 7.40 2.71
C MET A 140 -4.73 8.73 3.40
N THR A 141 -5.07 8.83 4.69
CA THR A 141 -4.78 10.05 5.48
C THR A 141 -3.48 9.95 6.27
N PHE A 142 -3.17 8.75 6.78
CA PHE A 142 -2.01 8.53 7.65
C PHE A 142 -1.16 7.36 7.15
N LEU A 143 0.16 7.54 7.19
CA LEU A 143 1.15 6.48 7.09
C LEU A 143 1.80 6.32 8.47
N PHE A 144 1.82 5.10 8.98
CA PHE A 144 2.54 4.69 10.18
C PHE A 144 3.76 3.87 9.75
N THR A 145 4.93 4.22 10.27
CA THR A 145 6.18 3.50 10.05
C THR A 145 6.79 3.20 11.40
N ASN A 146 7.03 1.92 11.69
CA ASN A 146 7.73 1.48 12.88
C ASN A 146 9.11 0.98 12.45
N VAL A 147 10.12 1.74 12.83
CA VAL A 147 11.51 1.40 12.56
C VAL A 147 11.92 0.27 13.51
N ASP A 148 12.35 -0.83 12.94
CA ASP A 148 12.95 -1.91 13.71
C ASP A 148 14.38 -1.52 14.08
N PHE A 149 14.61 -1.22 15.35
CA PHE A 149 15.93 -0.85 15.84
C PHE A 149 16.65 -2.12 16.29
N PRO A 150 17.90 -2.36 15.84
CA PRO A 150 18.70 -3.47 16.34
C PRO A 150 18.82 -3.41 17.86
N GLU A 151 18.90 -4.56 18.54
CA GLU A 151 18.99 -4.64 20.01
C GLU A 151 20.12 -3.78 20.62
N LYS A 152 21.19 -3.53 19.84
CA LYS A 152 22.34 -2.69 20.23
C LYS A 152 22.07 -1.18 20.21
N TRP A 153 20.92 -0.73 19.70
CA TRP A 153 20.55 0.68 19.65
C TRP A 153 19.64 1.04 20.82
N THR A 154 20.03 2.05 21.59
CA THR A 154 19.18 2.69 22.59
C THR A 154 18.97 4.15 22.21
N GLY A 155 17.72 4.63 22.33
CA GLY A 155 17.37 6.02 22.08
C GLY A 155 16.73 6.62 23.32
N VAL A 156 17.31 7.69 23.86
CA VAL A 156 16.69 8.47 24.93
C VAL A 156 15.70 9.44 24.28
N ARG A 157 14.40 9.30 24.57
CA ARG A 157 13.40 10.31 24.23
C ARG A 157 13.33 11.31 25.38
N PHE A 158 13.73 12.55 25.11
CA PHE A 158 13.45 13.70 25.96
C PHE A 158 12.09 14.31 25.58
#